data_AF-A0A918CGS8-F1
#
_entry.id   AF-A0A918CGS8-F1
#
_cell.length_a   1.000
_cell.length_b   1.000
_cell.length_c   1.000
_cell.angle_alpha   90.00
_cell.angle_beta   90.00
_cell.angle_gamma   90.00
#
_symmetry.space_group_name_H-M   'P 1'
#
loop_
_entity.id
_entity.type
_entity.pdbx_description
1 polymer ?
#
loop_
_entity_poly.entity_id
_entity_poly.type
_entity_poly.pdbx_seq_one_letter_code
_entity_poly.pdbx_strand_id
1 'polypeptide(L)'
;MGEARREFWRVALPVAGVVALCGTVWVAVAVTEAQQTRTVAQAASAVAAQLDAIEATVPAASALDRTAEVMTQPCPVAGRGEQTVHRRHVELDPGFDRVEWAATLGDAFPEAEGWQRRVTALDRRENLDIRIVGRELITVDVVATGDDERARLTMRATSECANAEDDDASQ
;
A
#
# COMPACT_ATOMS: atom_id res chain seq x y z
N MET A 1 -60.00 -48.63 -11.57
CA MET A 1 -60.24 -47.26 -11.10
C MET A 1 -59.14 -46.98 -10.09
N GLY A 2 -58.06 -46.25 -10.40
CA GLY A 2 -57.93 -45.12 -11.32
C GLY A 2 -57.56 -43.90 -10.46
N GLU A 3 -56.33 -43.43 -10.63
CA GLU A 3 -55.83 -42.10 -10.20
C GLU A 3 -55.94 -41.66 -8.74
N ALA A 4 -54.81 -41.66 -8.03
CA ALA A 4 -54.37 -40.53 -7.18
C ALA A 4 -52.93 -40.73 -6.66
N ARG A 5 -52.03 -41.29 -7.47
CA ARG A 5 -50.63 -41.51 -7.12
C ARG A 5 -49.74 -40.66 -8.01
N ARG A 6 -49.82 -39.34 -7.86
CA ARG A 6 -48.93 -38.34 -8.45
C ARG A 6 -49.43 -36.97 -7.99
N GLU A 7 -48.74 -36.31 -7.06
CA GLU A 7 -48.67 -34.83 -6.90
C GLU A 7 -48.02 -34.33 -5.59
N PHE A 8 -47.60 -35.20 -4.67
CA PHE A 8 -47.00 -34.76 -3.40
C PHE A 8 -45.50 -34.38 -3.44
N TRP A 9 -44.86 -34.32 -4.62
CA TRP A 9 -43.39 -34.20 -4.77
C TRP A 9 -42.91 -32.95 -5.51
N ARG A 10 -43.63 -31.83 -5.48
CA ARG A 10 -43.22 -30.61 -6.23
C ARG A 10 -43.12 -29.29 -5.46
N VAL A 11 -43.27 -29.28 -4.13
CA VAL A 11 -43.22 -28.01 -3.38
C VAL A 11 -42.04 -27.91 -2.38
N ALA A 12 -41.23 -28.96 -2.24
CA ALA A 12 -40.12 -28.99 -1.26
C ALA A 12 -38.77 -28.42 -1.78
N LEU A 13 -38.72 -27.82 -2.97
CA LEU A 13 -37.49 -27.29 -3.59
C LEU A 13 -37.71 -25.85 -4.09
N PRO A 14 -37.88 -24.87 -3.19
CA PRO A 14 -37.02 -23.68 -3.34
C PRO A 14 -36.60 -23.00 -2.03
N VAL A 15 -37.00 -23.48 -0.85
CA VAL A 15 -36.77 -22.74 0.41
C VAL A 15 -35.34 -22.93 0.95
N ALA A 16 -34.69 -24.06 0.66
CA ALA A 16 -33.33 -24.33 1.14
C ALA A 16 -32.25 -23.47 0.45
N GLY A 17 -32.47 -23.02 -0.79
CA GLY A 17 -31.50 -22.21 -1.54
C GLY A 17 -31.40 -20.76 -1.05
N VAL A 18 -32.52 -20.18 -0.59
CA VAL A 18 -32.57 -18.77 -0.16
C VAL A 18 -31.94 -18.59 1.22
N VAL A 19 -32.10 -19.54 2.14
CA VAL A 19 -31.47 -19.46 3.47
C VAL A 19 -29.94 -19.64 3.39
N ALA A 20 -29.45 -20.49 2.48
CA ALA A 20 -28.03 -20.64 2.22
C ALA A 20 -27.41 -19.36 1.61
N LEU A 21 -28.11 -18.68 0.71
CA LEU A 21 -27.68 -17.40 0.12
C LEU A 21 -27.71 -16.24 1.14
N CYS A 22 -28.72 -16.17 2.01
CA CYS A 22 -28.76 -15.14 3.07
C CYS A 22 -27.69 -15.37 4.15
N GLY A 23 -27.32 -16.61 4.46
CA GLY A 23 -26.24 -16.92 5.39
C GLY A 23 -24.85 -16.52 4.88
N THR A 24 -24.60 -16.64 3.58
CA THR A 24 -23.31 -16.24 2.97
C THR A 24 -23.11 -14.73 2.91
N VAL A 25 -24.21 -13.94 2.86
CA VAL A 25 -24.10 -12.47 2.81
C VAL A 25 -23.70 -11.87 4.16
N TRP A 26 -24.10 -12.47 5.28
CA TRP A 26 -23.70 -11.98 6.61
C TRP A 26 -22.21 -12.19 6.92
N VAL A 27 -21.60 -13.25 6.37
CA VAL A 27 -20.15 -13.47 6.52
C VAL A 27 -19.35 -12.47 5.68
N ALA A 28 -19.91 -11.98 4.56
CA ALA A 28 -19.24 -10.98 3.72
C ALA A 28 -19.23 -9.57 4.35
N VAL A 29 -20.25 -9.19 5.13
CA VAL A 29 -20.32 -7.86 5.77
C VAL A 29 -19.38 -7.74 6.97
N ALA A 30 -19.07 -8.85 7.67
CA ALA A 30 -18.08 -8.82 8.75
C ALA A 30 -16.64 -8.60 8.24
N VAL A 31 -16.35 -8.96 6.98
CA VAL A 31 -15.02 -8.76 6.38
C VAL A 31 -14.79 -7.30 5.98
N THR A 32 -15.85 -6.52 5.74
CA THR A 32 -15.72 -5.09 5.42
C THR A 32 -15.43 -4.19 6.63
N GLU A 33 -15.59 -4.69 7.87
CA GLU A 33 -15.24 -3.96 9.10
C GLU A 33 -13.75 -4.10 9.50
N ALA A 34 -12.98 -4.95 8.80
CA ALA A 34 -11.56 -5.16 9.10
C ALA A 34 -10.65 -3.96 8.77
N GLN A 35 -11.17 -2.89 8.19
CA GLN A 35 -10.41 -1.63 7.99
C GLN A 35 -10.47 -0.68 9.18
N GLN A 36 -11.16 -1.03 10.28
CA GLN A 36 -11.55 -0.06 11.30
C GLN A 36 -10.72 -0.07 12.60
N THR A 37 -9.51 -0.64 12.62
CA THR A 37 -8.68 -0.54 13.84
C THR A 37 -7.17 -0.63 13.61
N ARG A 38 -6.64 -0.06 12.51
CA ARG A 38 -5.20 0.23 12.49
C ARG A 38 -4.96 1.49 13.34
N THR A 39 -4.01 1.42 14.27
CA THR A 39 -3.50 2.60 14.98
C THR A 39 -2.59 3.42 14.07
N VAL A 40 -2.39 4.70 14.36
CA VAL A 40 -1.44 5.54 13.61
C VAL A 40 -0.05 4.90 13.55
N ALA A 41 0.42 4.29 14.65
CA ALA A 41 1.71 3.60 14.69
C ALA A 41 1.76 2.39 13.73
N GLN A 42 0.70 1.59 13.68
CA GLN A 42 0.60 0.46 12.75
C GLN A 42 0.59 0.94 11.30
N ALA A 43 -0.21 1.95 10.97
CA ALA A 43 -0.26 2.52 9.63
C ALA A 43 1.11 3.12 9.22
N ALA A 44 1.79 3.83 10.14
CA ALA A 44 3.12 4.39 9.92
C ALA A 44 4.19 3.31 9.70
N SER A 45 4.16 2.22 10.47
CA SER A 45 5.12 1.11 10.32
C SER A 45 4.99 0.38 8.98
N ALA A 46 3.77 0.20 8.47
CA ALA A 46 3.55 -0.40 7.15
C ALA A 46 4.17 0.45 6.03
N VAL A 47 4.01 1.78 6.12
CA VAL A 47 4.65 2.72 5.18
C VAL A 47 6.16 2.69 5.32
N ALA A 48 6.68 2.71 6.55
CA ALA A 48 8.11 2.67 6.81
C ALA A 48 8.76 1.41 6.21
N ALA A 49 8.13 0.23 6.39
CA ALA A 49 8.63 -1.03 5.83
C ALA A 49 8.70 -1.01 4.30
N GLN A 50 7.75 -0.37 3.61
CA GLN A 50 7.80 -0.25 2.16
C GLN A 50 8.90 0.72 1.68
N LEU A 51 9.10 1.82 2.41
CA LEU A 51 10.23 2.72 2.16
C LEU A 51 11.58 2.03 2.41
N ASP A 52 11.69 1.22 3.46
CA ASP A 52 12.88 0.41 3.76
C ASP A 52 13.18 -0.57 2.62
N ALA A 53 12.15 -1.23 2.09
CA ALA A 53 12.31 -2.17 0.98
C ALA A 53 12.84 -1.48 -0.28
N ILE A 54 12.35 -0.28 -0.61
CA ILE A 54 12.84 0.50 -1.75
C ILE A 54 14.27 0.99 -1.49
N GLU A 55 14.54 1.52 -0.30
CA GLU A 55 15.87 2.02 0.05
C GLU A 55 16.92 0.91 0.05
N ALA A 56 16.55 -0.32 0.42
CA ALA A 56 17.43 -1.48 0.38
C ALA A 56 17.89 -1.86 -1.04
N THR A 57 17.21 -1.38 -2.09
CA THR A 57 17.66 -1.55 -3.48
C THR A 57 18.82 -0.62 -3.86
N VAL A 58 19.07 0.41 -3.04
CA VAL A 58 20.19 1.33 -3.25
C VAL A 58 21.47 0.64 -2.75
N PRO A 59 22.49 0.46 -3.61
CA PRO A 59 23.77 -0.08 -3.19
C PRO A 59 24.37 0.75 -2.05
N ALA A 60 24.77 0.08 -0.97
CA ALA A 60 25.27 0.77 0.22
C ALA A 60 26.49 1.66 -0.08
N ALA A 61 27.35 1.24 -1.02
CA ALA A 61 28.52 1.99 -1.47
C ALA A 61 28.18 3.30 -2.21
N SER A 62 26.99 3.42 -2.76
CA SER A 62 26.54 4.61 -3.51
C SER A 62 25.81 5.62 -2.65
N ALA A 63 25.39 5.27 -1.44
CA ALA A 63 24.65 6.17 -0.55
C ALA A 63 25.60 6.89 0.41
N LEU A 64 25.70 8.21 0.25
CA LEU A 64 26.60 9.08 1.01
C LEU A 64 25.99 9.51 2.34
N ASP A 65 24.68 9.83 2.33
CA ASP A 65 23.94 10.26 3.51
C ASP A 65 22.46 9.84 3.42
N ARG A 66 21.80 9.74 4.57
CA ARG A 66 20.39 9.34 4.69
C ARG A 66 19.70 10.18 5.74
N THR A 67 18.58 10.78 5.36
CA THR A 67 17.72 11.51 6.28
C THR A 67 16.28 11.03 6.16
N ALA A 68 15.57 10.99 7.29
CA ALA A 68 14.18 10.59 7.35
C ALA A 68 13.40 11.58 8.20
N GLU A 69 12.22 11.96 7.71
CA GLU A 69 11.26 12.83 8.36
C GLU A 69 9.92 12.11 8.41
N VAL A 70 9.27 12.17 9.57
CA VAL A 70 7.91 11.67 9.76
C VAL A 70 7.08 12.80 10.34
N MET A 71 5.98 13.11 9.68
CA MET A 71 5.05 14.16 10.10
C MET A 71 3.67 13.57 10.30
N THR A 72 3.10 13.72 11.48
CA THR A 72 1.68 13.41 11.73
C THR A 72 0.83 14.61 11.35
N GLN A 73 -0.28 14.37 10.66
CA GLN A 73 -1.23 15.40 10.26
C GLN A 73 -2.67 14.88 10.35
N PRO A 74 -3.67 15.77 10.48
CA PRO A 74 -5.07 15.37 10.42
C PRO A 74 -5.39 14.64 9.10
N CYS A 75 -6.24 13.61 9.18
CA CYS A 75 -6.74 12.98 7.97
C CYS A 75 -7.58 13.99 7.16
N PRO A 76 -7.41 14.06 5.82
CA PRO A 76 -8.21 14.94 4.96
C PRO A 76 -9.69 14.56 4.94
N VAL A 77 -10.02 13.32 5.31
CA VAL A 77 -11.40 12.86 5.48
C VAL A 77 -11.81 13.11 6.92
N ALA A 78 -12.82 13.98 7.10
CA ALA A 78 -13.31 14.36 8.42
C ALA A 78 -13.74 13.12 9.24
N GLY A 79 -13.34 13.08 10.50
CA GLY A 79 -13.69 12.01 11.44
C GLY A 79 -12.92 10.69 11.26
N ARG A 80 -11.83 10.68 10.49
CA ARG A 80 -10.98 9.48 10.26
C ARG A 80 -9.64 9.52 10.99
N GLY A 81 -9.52 10.34 12.03
CA GLY A 81 -8.31 10.44 12.85
C GLY A 81 -7.17 11.17 12.15
N GLU A 82 -5.98 10.59 12.23
CA GLU A 82 -4.71 11.16 11.75
C GLU A 82 -4.05 10.25 10.71
N GLN A 83 -3.04 10.78 10.03
CA GLN A 83 -2.18 10.03 9.12
C GLN A 83 -0.74 10.53 9.24
N THR A 84 0.22 9.69 8.88
CA THR A 84 1.64 10.09 8.82
C THR A 84 2.09 10.28 7.38
N VAL A 85 2.89 11.32 7.16
CA VAL A 85 3.65 11.53 5.92
C VAL A 85 5.09 11.19 6.22
N HIS A 86 5.63 10.21 5.51
CA HIS A 86 7.02 9.82 5.59
C HIS A 86 7.76 10.40 4.39
N ARG A 87 8.86 11.08 4.66
CA ARG A 87 9.80 11.56 3.64
C ARG A 87 11.18 11.04 3.96
N ARG A 88 11.88 10.53 2.95
CA ARG A 88 13.29 10.13 3.07
C ARG A 88 14.10 10.76 1.97
N HIS A 89 15.30 11.19 2.31
CA HIS A 89 16.28 11.64 1.33
C HIS A 89 17.52 10.78 1.47
N VAL A 90 18.02 10.32 0.32
CA VAL A 90 19.28 9.60 0.23
C VAL A 90 20.17 10.44 -0.68
N GLU A 91 21.25 10.98 -0.12
CA GLU A 91 22.32 11.56 -0.92
C GLU A 91 23.13 10.43 -1.54
N LEU A 92 23.41 10.54 -2.83
CA LEU A 92 24.06 9.51 -3.62
C LEU A 92 25.38 10.04 -4.19
N ASP A 93 26.28 9.10 -4.48
CA ASP A 93 27.44 9.36 -5.31
C ASP A 93 26.98 9.96 -6.68
N PRO A 94 27.61 11.03 -7.18
CA PRO A 94 27.20 11.65 -8.44
C PRO A 94 27.24 10.70 -9.65
N GLY A 95 28.13 9.69 -9.62
CA GLY A 95 28.24 8.65 -10.63
C GLY A 95 27.18 7.55 -10.53
N PHE A 96 26.25 7.62 -9.58
CA PHE A 96 25.17 6.65 -9.44
C PHE A 96 24.24 6.67 -10.66
N ASP A 97 24.17 5.55 -11.37
CA ASP A 97 23.27 5.37 -12.50
C ASP A 97 21.82 5.15 -12.02
N ARG A 98 21.07 6.25 -11.97
CA ARG A 98 19.66 6.27 -11.58
C ARG A 98 18.76 5.50 -12.54
N VAL A 99 19.14 5.41 -13.82
CA VAL A 99 18.35 4.70 -14.85
C VAL A 99 18.53 3.20 -14.69
N GLU A 100 19.77 2.75 -14.51
CA GLU A 100 20.07 1.35 -14.22
C GLU A 100 19.43 0.91 -12.90
N TRP A 101 19.57 1.71 -11.83
CA TRP A 101 18.89 1.43 -10.57
C TRP A 101 17.36 1.38 -10.72
N ALA A 102 16.75 2.30 -11.46
CA ALA A 102 15.30 2.25 -11.68
C ALA A 102 14.85 0.98 -12.43
N ALA A 103 15.72 0.38 -13.23
CA ALA A 103 15.45 -0.91 -13.87
C ALA A 103 15.49 -2.08 -12.87
N THR A 104 16.38 -2.05 -11.86
CA THR A 104 16.45 -3.11 -10.82
C THR A 104 15.20 -3.15 -9.93
N LEU A 105 14.48 -2.02 -9.80
CA LEU A 105 13.16 -1.99 -9.18
C LEU A 105 12.14 -2.90 -9.89
N GLY A 106 12.40 -3.26 -11.16
CA GLY A 106 11.72 -4.31 -11.93
C GLY A 106 11.69 -5.65 -11.22
N ASP A 107 12.87 -6.07 -10.79
CA ASP A 107 13.10 -7.38 -10.20
C ASP A 107 12.72 -7.39 -8.72
N ALA A 108 12.94 -6.27 -8.02
CA ALA A 108 12.59 -6.13 -6.60
C ALA A 108 11.08 -6.01 -6.34
N PHE A 109 10.33 -5.43 -7.29
CA PHE A 109 8.89 -5.18 -7.18
C PHE A 109 8.17 -5.68 -8.44
N PRO A 110 8.09 -7.00 -8.64
CA PRO A 110 7.58 -7.58 -9.88
C PRO A 110 6.04 -7.45 -9.98
N GLU A 111 5.55 -7.09 -11.17
CA GLU A 111 4.11 -6.94 -11.42
C GLU A 111 3.32 -8.24 -11.22
N ALA A 112 3.97 -9.39 -11.50
CA ALA A 112 3.40 -10.72 -11.27
C ALA A 112 3.05 -10.98 -9.79
N GLU A 113 3.67 -10.24 -8.86
CA GLU A 113 3.37 -10.30 -7.42
C GLU A 113 2.41 -9.20 -6.95
N GLY A 114 1.77 -8.49 -7.88
CA GLY A 114 0.78 -7.46 -7.58
C GLY A 114 1.36 -6.07 -7.33
N TRP A 115 2.62 -5.84 -7.69
CA TRP A 115 3.20 -4.49 -7.70
C TRP A 115 2.83 -3.75 -8.98
N GLN A 116 2.80 -2.43 -8.90
CA GLN A 116 2.71 -1.55 -10.07
C GLN A 116 3.81 -0.51 -9.98
N ARG A 117 4.56 -0.31 -11.06
CA ARG A 117 5.61 0.71 -11.15
C ARG A 117 5.37 1.57 -12.38
N ARG A 118 5.48 2.89 -12.20
CA ARG A 118 5.51 3.86 -13.30
C ARG A 118 6.77 4.70 -13.19
N VAL A 119 7.58 4.71 -14.25
CA VAL A 119 8.79 5.52 -14.35
C VAL A 119 8.57 6.56 -15.43
N THR A 120 8.81 7.82 -15.10
CA THR A 120 8.70 8.97 -16.01
C THR A 120 9.98 9.77 -15.94
N ALA A 121 10.58 10.10 -17.09
CA ALA A 121 11.69 11.03 -17.12
C ALA A 121 11.20 12.46 -16.84
N LEU A 122 12.03 13.25 -16.15
CA LEU A 122 11.77 14.64 -15.81
C LEU A 122 12.43 15.58 -16.85
N ASP A 123 13.15 16.60 -16.39
CA ASP A 123 13.90 17.56 -17.20
C ASP A 123 15.00 16.90 -18.03
N ARG A 124 15.61 15.85 -17.49
CA ARG A 124 16.66 15.04 -18.11
C ARG A 124 16.29 13.57 -18.05
N ARG A 125 16.85 12.78 -18.97
CA ARG A 125 16.58 11.33 -19.05
C ARG A 125 16.96 10.61 -17.75
N GLU A 126 18.01 11.09 -17.09
CA GLU A 126 18.58 10.52 -15.87
C GLU A 126 17.85 11.02 -14.61
N ASN A 127 16.97 12.02 -14.74
CA ASN A 127 16.13 12.50 -13.64
C ASN A 127 14.75 11.84 -13.77
N LEU A 128 14.33 11.13 -12.74
CA LEU A 128 13.20 10.22 -12.79
C LEU A 128 12.17 10.57 -11.71
N ASP A 129 10.91 10.54 -12.10
CA ASP A 129 9.75 10.40 -11.21
C ASP A 129 9.27 8.94 -11.30
N ILE A 130 9.29 8.26 -10.17
CA ILE A 130 8.97 6.85 -10.05
C ILE A 130 7.84 6.70 -9.04
N ARG A 131 6.71 6.17 -9.49
CA ARG A 131 5.61 5.77 -8.61
C ARG A 131 5.58 4.27 -8.45
N ILE A 132 5.63 3.79 -7.20
CA ILE A 132 5.51 2.38 -6.85
C ILE A 132 4.24 2.20 -6.00
N VAL A 133 3.37 1.29 -6.40
CA VAL A 133 2.17 0.92 -5.64
C VAL A 133 2.29 -0.55 -5.26
N GLY A 134 2.23 -0.82 -3.96
CA GLY A 134 2.30 -2.18 -3.40
C GLY A 134 0.94 -2.84 -3.25
N ARG A 135 0.95 -4.09 -2.78
CA ARG A 135 -0.26 -4.92 -2.57
C ARG A 135 -1.25 -4.31 -1.57
N GLU A 136 -0.73 -3.64 -0.55
CA GLU A 136 -1.51 -2.92 0.46
C GLU A 136 -2.00 -1.55 -0.07
N LEU A 137 -1.88 -1.27 -1.37
CA LEU A 137 -2.24 -0.02 -2.03
C LEU A 137 -1.49 1.23 -1.52
N ILE A 138 -0.46 1.03 -0.69
CA ILE A 138 0.45 2.08 -0.28
C ILE A 138 1.22 2.55 -1.52
N THR A 139 1.08 3.84 -1.80
CA THR A 139 1.77 4.53 -2.88
C THR A 139 3.04 5.19 -2.35
N VAL A 140 4.16 4.89 -2.99
CA VAL A 140 5.44 5.56 -2.77
C VAL A 140 5.79 6.33 -4.04
N ASP A 141 5.94 7.64 -3.90
CA ASP A 141 6.52 8.50 -4.93
C ASP A 141 8.01 8.65 -4.65
N VAL A 142 8.85 8.38 -5.65
CA VAL A 142 10.30 8.50 -5.58
C VAL A 142 10.77 9.41 -6.69
N VAL A 143 11.49 10.46 -6.31
CA VAL A 143 12.13 11.39 -7.24
C VAL A 143 13.63 11.17 -7.18
N ALA A 144 14.22 10.69 -8.27
CA ALA A 144 15.64 10.50 -8.43
C ALA A 144 16.20 11.61 -9.31
N THR A 145 17.02 12.50 -8.76
CA THR A 145 17.57 13.65 -9.48
C THR A 145 19.07 13.75 -9.26
N GLY A 146 19.80 14.25 -10.25
CA GLY A 146 21.20 14.57 -10.05
C GLY A 146 21.86 15.27 -11.23
N ASP A 147 23.07 15.73 -11.01
CA ASP A 147 24.00 16.32 -11.97
C ASP A 147 25.41 15.74 -11.73
N ASP A 148 26.42 16.36 -12.35
CA ASP A 148 27.81 15.90 -12.25
C ASP A 148 28.42 16.06 -10.84
N GLU A 149 27.78 16.85 -9.96
CA GLU A 149 28.27 17.14 -8.62
C GLU A 149 27.43 16.49 -7.52
N ARG A 150 26.14 16.23 -7.77
CA ARG A 150 25.20 15.73 -6.76
C ARG A 150 24.18 14.79 -7.34
N ALA A 151 23.87 13.71 -6.63
CA ALA A 151 22.72 12.87 -6.91
C ALA A 151 21.92 12.63 -5.62
N ARG A 152 20.60 12.54 -5.76
CA ARG A 152 19.67 12.40 -4.62
C ARG A 152 18.46 11.56 -5.00
N LEU A 153 18.01 10.73 -4.08
CA LEU A 153 16.68 10.14 -4.07
C LEU A 153 15.84 10.85 -3.02
N THR A 154 14.62 11.24 -3.36
CA THR A 154 13.61 11.72 -2.42
C THR A 154 12.42 10.80 -2.50
N MET A 155 12.14 10.07 -1.42
CA MET A 155 11.01 9.16 -1.32
C MET A 155 9.93 9.77 -0.44
N ARG A 156 8.67 9.62 -0.83
CA ARG A 156 7.51 10.07 -0.07
C ARG A 156 6.41 9.02 -0.09
N ALA A 157 5.83 8.77 1.07
CA ALA A 157 4.63 7.97 1.21
C ALA A 157 3.74 8.52 2.33
N THR A 158 2.44 8.30 2.21
CA THR A 158 1.45 8.72 3.22
C THR A 158 0.74 7.48 3.73
N SER A 159 0.58 7.37 5.04
CA SER A 159 -0.17 6.26 5.64
C SER A 159 -1.66 6.38 5.34
N GLU A 160 -2.36 5.28 5.52
CA GLU A 160 -3.82 5.33 5.64
C GLU A 160 -4.22 6.17 6.86
N CYS A 161 -5.43 6.71 6.84
CA CYS A 161 -6.00 7.38 7.99
C CYS A 161 -6.35 6.37 9.08
N ALA A 162 -5.87 6.64 10.28
CA ALA A 162 -5.94 5.75 11.42
C ALA A 162 -6.34 6.54 12.68
N ASN A 163 -6.95 5.84 13.63
CA ASN A 163 -7.25 6.44 14.91
C ASN A 163 -5.96 6.59 15.72
N ALA A 164 -5.86 7.68 16.47
CA ALA A 164 -4.84 7.80 17.52
C ALA A 164 -4.94 6.57 18.41
N GLU A 165 -3.79 6.08 18.89
CA GLU A 165 -3.75 4.91 19.77
C GLU A 165 -4.69 5.19 20.95
N ASP A 166 -5.73 4.38 21.12
CA ASP A 166 -6.61 4.49 22.29
C ASP A 166 -5.74 4.11 23.50
N ASP A 167 -5.27 5.11 24.24
CA ASP A 167 -4.59 5.00 25.52
C ASP A 167 -5.56 4.51 26.63
N ASP A 168 -6.52 3.64 26.29
CA ASP A 168 -7.55 3.11 27.19
C ASP A 168 -7.20 1.70 27.68
N ALA A 169 -5.92 1.54 28.08
CA ALA A 169 -5.45 0.45 28.93
C ALA A 169 -5.18 0.96 30.36
N SER A 170 -6.01 1.88 30.85
CA SER A 170 -6.02 2.33 32.25
C SER A 170 -7.40 2.21 32.87
N GLN A 171 -7.93 0.98 32.98
CA GLN A 171 -8.94 0.62 33.98
C GLN A 171 -8.67 -0.80 34.53
#